data_AF-A0A2V8XXU6-F1
#
_entry.id   AF-A0A2V8XXU6-F1
#
_cell.length_a   1.000
_cell.length_b   1.000
_cell.length_c   1.000
_cell.angle_alpha   90.00
_cell.angle_beta   90.00
_cell.angle_gamma   90.00
#
_symmetry.space_group_name_H-M   'P 1'
#
loop_
_entity.id
_entity.type
_entity.pdbx_description
1 polymer ?
#
loop_
_entity_poly.entity_id
_entity_poly.type
_entity_poly.pdbx_seq_one_letter_code
_entity_poly.pdbx_strand_id
1 'polypeptide(L)'
;MPAAALPDVHPTPLPPAAKRPAGSRWSWAFLIDIAVFLFVFATVFGIYAIGRAWLGPARPQARISQNPRALPLYAFYSLVRMVIAYAISLIFSLAFGYLAASSRRAEMIMIPLLDILQSIPVLSFLPGVMLTMFALFPHSQLGIELGSILLIFTGQAWNIAFSFYSALKTIPRDLREAAIIYRFSRWQRFAELDLPFATIGLVWNSMVSVAGGWFFLMACEMFVLGKRDFRLPGLGSFLQTAASHGDTRGILWGVSAMITLVVLLDQLVWRPIILWADKFKFEQVESSGAAHPTLFHLIGRTSVLIRIYRRLFRPLINRLTLFFTVRARRAAESFTAPKQHRLRRGIAYAGIAGILIGLAFTVFYAVRELSDLHREDYVELFRSAGLTFLRVNSSLLLSTLWTVPVGVAVGFSPRLARIAQPFVQVAASVPATALFPIILLIFLRLRGGMEFAAMLLMLLGTQWFVLFNVIAGAMAIPTDLKEASQVFRFGSWHRWRFLILPGIFPYLVTGLVTASGGAWNASIISEYFHFQGKILSVPGLGSTISSASDAGRFDMLLASTLIMAAIVVLINRLVWRRLYRLASSRFKLEA
;
A
#
# COMPACT_ATOMS: atom_id res chain seq x y z
N MET A 1 24.57 -9.43 -47.39
CA MET A 1 24.91 -8.29 -46.51
C MET A 1 25.24 -8.83 -45.13
N PRO A 2 26.38 -8.45 -44.53
CA PRO A 2 26.94 -9.14 -43.37
C PRO A 2 26.14 -8.87 -42.09
N ALA A 3 26.15 -9.83 -41.18
CA ALA A 3 25.49 -9.78 -39.87
C ALA A 3 26.00 -8.58 -39.05
N ALA A 4 25.12 -7.63 -38.75
CA ALA A 4 25.43 -6.52 -37.87
C ALA A 4 25.74 -7.06 -36.47
N ALA A 5 26.95 -6.77 -35.98
CA ALA A 5 27.39 -7.07 -34.63
C ALA A 5 26.43 -6.45 -33.61
N LEU A 6 26.01 -7.25 -32.62
CA LEU A 6 25.26 -6.78 -31.46
C LEU A 6 26.12 -5.76 -30.70
N PRO A 7 25.56 -4.65 -30.21
CA PRO A 7 26.31 -3.72 -29.39
C PRO A 7 26.75 -4.41 -28.10
N ASP A 8 28.05 -4.30 -27.79
CA ASP A 8 28.64 -4.79 -26.55
C ASP A 8 27.95 -4.15 -25.36
N VAL A 9 27.30 -4.98 -24.54
CA VAL A 9 26.72 -4.57 -23.26
C VAL A 9 27.89 -4.28 -22.33
N HIS A 10 28.19 -2.98 -22.13
CA HIS A 10 29.20 -2.56 -21.17
C HIS A 10 28.91 -3.19 -19.79
N PRO A 11 29.85 -3.96 -19.21
CA PRO A 11 29.67 -4.54 -17.90
C PRO A 11 29.62 -3.41 -16.86
N THR A 12 28.55 -3.38 -16.07
CA THR A 12 28.42 -2.50 -14.90
C THR A 12 29.61 -2.74 -13.97
N PRO A 13 30.33 -1.69 -13.52
CA PRO A 13 31.48 -1.86 -12.64
C PRO A 13 31.03 -2.48 -11.32
N LEU A 14 31.67 -3.58 -10.95
CA LEU A 14 31.32 -4.34 -9.74
C LEU A 14 32.04 -3.73 -8.52
N PRO A 15 31.40 -3.73 -7.33
CA PRO A 15 32.03 -3.21 -6.11
C PRO A 15 33.29 -4.00 -5.72
N PRO A 16 34.26 -3.34 -5.05
CA PRO A 16 35.53 -3.94 -4.66
C PRO A 16 35.36 -5.09 -3.67
N ALA A 17 36.22 -6.10 -3.78
CA ALA A 17 36.15 -7.34 -3.02
C ALA A 17 36.70 -7.17 -1.59
N ALA A 18 35.90 -7.50 -0.58
CA ALA A 18 36.41 -7.66 0.78
C ALA A 18 37.28 -8.93 0.88
N LYS A 19 38.50 -8.80 1.43
CA LYS A 19 39.41 -9.93 1.69
C LYS A 19 38.77 -10.90 2.70
N ARG A 20 38.81 -12.20 2.37
CA ARG A 20 38.29 -13.29 3.22
C ARG A 20 39.13 -13.43 4.50
N PRO A 21 38.54 -13.57 5.69
CA PRO A 21 39.27 -14.08 6.85
C PRO A 21 39.52 -15.58 6.67
N ALA A 22 40.78 -15.98 6.74
CA ALA A 22 41.19 -17.38 6.70
C ALA A 22 41.00 -18.01 8.09
N GLY A 23 40.34 -19.18 8.15
CA GLY A 23 40.26 -20.00 9.36
C GLY A 23 38.87 -20.08 9.99
N SER A 24 37.96 -20.86 9.38
CA SER A 24 36.86 -21.53 10.09
C SER A 24 36.45 -22.75 9.28
N ARG A 25 36.47 -23.94 9.91
CA ARG A 25 36.12 -25.24 9.28
C ARG A 25 34.66 -25.31 8.82
N TRP A 26 33.82 -24.38 9.27
CA TRP A 26 32.49 -24.14 8.71
C TRP A 26 32.59 -22.93 7.79
N SER A 27 32.75 -23.18 6.49
CA SER A 27 32.74 -22.11 5.52
C SER A 27 31.38 -21.42 5.59
N TRP A 28 31.36 -20.08 5.61
CA TRP A 28 30.13 -19.30 5.47
C TRP A 28 29.26 -19.74 4.28
N ALA A 29 29.88 -20.33 3.25
CA ALA A 29 29.20 -20.97 2.14
C ALA A 29 28.30 -22.15 2.57
N PHE A 30 28.75 -23.02 3.48
CA PHE A 30 27.95 -24.14 4.00
C PHE A 30 26.73 -23.66 4.79
N LEU A 31 26.88 -22.61 5.61
CA LEU A 31 25.75 -21.99 6.32
C LEU A 31 24.75 -21.35 5.36
N ILE A 32 25.24 -20.72 4.28
CA ILE A 32 24.39 -20.18 3.20
C ILE A 32 23.66 -21.33 2.49
N ASP A 33 24.32 -22.45 2.20
CA ASP A 33 23.72 -23.58 1.52
C ASP A 33 22.64 -24.27 2.38
N ILE A 34 22.86 -24.42 3.70
CA ILE A 34 21.82 -24.85 4.65
C ILE A 34 20.64 -23.87 4.66
N ALA A 35 20.91 -22.57 4.73
CA ALA A 35 19.85 -21.56 4.73
C ALA A 35 19.02 -21.60 3.43
N VAL A 36 19.68 -21.81 2.28
CA VAL A 36 19.00 -21.98 0.98
C VAL A 36 18.18 -23.27 0.96
N PHE A 37 18.71 -24.39 1.45
CA PHE A 37 17.97 -25.64 1.52
C PHE A 37 16.73 -25.52 2.41
N LEU A 38 16.87 -24.94 3.61
CA LEU A 38 15.75 -24.65 4.51
C LEU A 38 14.73 -23.73 3.86
N PHE A 39 15.17 -22.71 3.12
CA PHE A 39 14.28 -21.80 2.38
C PHE A 39 13.49 -22.53 1.29
N VAL A 40 14.14 -23.39 0.49
CA VAL A 40 13.48 -24.18 -0.55
C VAL A 40 12.49 -25.16 0.08
N PHE A 41 12.90 -25.89 1.12
CA PHE A 41 12.02 -26.81 1.84
C PHE A 41 10.81 -26.08 2.43
N ALA A 42 11.03 -24.95 3.10
CA ALA A 42 9.96 -24.11 3.65
C ALA A 42 9.02 -23.58 2.54
N THR A 43 9.56 -23.26 1.36
CA THR A 43 8.75 -22.84 0.21
C THR A 43 7.88 -23.99 -0.31
N VAL A 44 8.45 -25.18 -0.50
CA VAL A 44 7.70 -26.36 -0.98
C VAL A 44 6.64 -26.79 0.04
N PHE A 45 7.01 -26.88 1.31
CA PHE A 45 6.08 -27.17 2.40
C PHE A 45 4.98 -26.09 2.49
N GLY A 46 5.36 -24.81 2.30
CA GLY A 46 4.44 -23.70 2.23
C GLY A 46 3.42 -23.84 1.12
N ILE A 47 3.85 -24.15 -0.11
CA ILE A 47 2.96 -24.40 -1.26
C ILE A 47 2.02 -25.57 -0.96
N TYR A 48 2.53 -26.66 -0.39
CA TYR A 48 1.71 -27.81 0.02
C TYR A 48 0.66 -27.42 1.08
N ALA A 49 1.07 -26.68 2.12
CA ALA A 49 0.19 -26.23 3.20
C ALA A 49 -0.91 -25.31 2.67
N ILE A 50 -0.56 -24.36 1.79
CA ILE A 50 -1.52 -23.46 1.13
C ILE A 50 -2.48 -24.26 0.26
N GLY A 51 -1.97 -25.12 -0.62
CA GLY A 51 -2.80 -25.93 -1.52
C GLY A 51 -3.82 -26.77 -0.75
N ARG A 52 -3.38 -27.42 0.33
CA ARG A 52 -4.27 -28.20 1.22
C ARG A 52 -5.30 -27.34 1.94
N ALA A 53 -4.92 -26.14 2.39
CA ALA A 53 -5.80 -25.24 3.12
C ALA A 53 -6.84 -24.56 2.21
N TRP A 54 -6.43 -24.10 1.03
CA TRP A 54 -7.26 -23.28 0.14
C TRP A 54 -8.16 -24.13 -0.77
N LEU A 55 -7.64 -25.25 -1.29
CA LEU A 55 -8.42 -26.18 -2.12
C LEU A 55 -9.24 -27.18 -1.30
N GLY A 56 -9.11 -27.14 0.03
CA GLY A 56 -9.92 -27.94 0.94
C GLY A 56 -11.41 -27.55 0.91
N PRO A 57 -12.29 -28.42 1.43
CA PRO A 57 -13.72 -28.13 1.56
C PRO A 57 -13.92 -26.89 2.43
N ALA A 58 -14.88 -26.05 2.05
CA ALA A 58 -15.25 -24.86 2.82
C ALA A 58 -15.59 -25.27 4.27
N ARG A 59 -14.80 -24.77 5.23
CA ARG A 59 -15.03 -25.04 6.66
C ARG A 59 -15.96 -23.96 7.22
N PRO A 60 -17.21 -24.27 7.60
CA PRO A 60 -18.18 -23.26 8.01
C PRO A 60 -17.85 -22.56 9.33
N GLN A 61 -16.90 -23.09 10.10
CA GLN A 61 -16.40 -22.53 11.36
C GLN A 61 -14.91 -22.86 11.50
N ALA A 62 -14.03 -21.89 11.21
CA ALA A 62 -12.60 -22.06 11.44
C ALA A 62 -12.34 -22.10 12.95
N ARG A 63 -12.04 -23.28 13.51
CA ARG A 63 -11.56 -23.39 14.90
C ARG A 63 -10.15 -22.79 15.00
N ILE A 64 -10.07 -21.53 15.44
CA ILE A 64 -8.80 -20.84 15.65
C ILE A 64 -8.19 -21.30 16.98
N SER A 65 -7.08 -22.03 16.90
CA SER A 65 -6.30 -22.41 18.10
C SER A 65 -5.68 -21.17 18.74
N GLN A 66 -5.85 -21.00 20.05
CA GLN A 66 -5.22 -19.94 20.86
C GLN A 66 -3.82 -20.33 21.38
N ASN A 67 -3.30 -21.50 21.00
CA ASN A 67 -1.97 -21.92 21.43
C ASN A 67 -0.90 -21.04 20.74
N PRO A 68 0.05 -20.42 21.48
CA PRO A 68 1.13 -19.63 20.89
C PRO A 68 1.96 -20.37 19.84
N ARG A 69 2.01 -21.72 19.90
CA ARG A 69 2.69 -22.55 18.88
C ARG A 69 2.05 -22.47 17.50
N ALA A 70 0.80 -22.04 17.39
CA ALA A 70 0.11 -21.84 16.11
C ALA A 70 0.48 -20.51 15.44
N LEU A 71 1.06 -19.54 16.17
CA LEU A 71 1.37 -18.21 15.66
C LEU A 71 2.31 -18.19 14.45
N PRO A 72 3.39 -19.00 14.38
CA PRO A 72 4.23 -19.03 13.18
C PRO A 72 3.45 -19.46 11.93
N LEU A 73 2.52 -20.41 12.07
CA LEU A 73 1.68 -20.87 10.96
C LEU A 73 0.67 -19.79 10.54
N TYR A 74 0.04 -19.11 11.50
CA TYR A 74 -0.86 -18.00 11.20
C TYR A 74 -0.13 -16.81 10.56
N ALA A 75 1.05 -16.46 11.08
CA ALA A 75 1.93 -15.47 10.48
C ALA A 75 2.29 -15.82 9.03
N PHE A 76 2.56 -17.10 8.75
CA PHE A 76 2.81 -17.59 7.40
C PHE A 76 1.59 -17.40 6.48
N TYR A 77 0.38 -17.79 6.90
CA TYR A 77 -0.82 -17.58 6.07
C TYR A 77 -1.12 -16.10 5.81
N SER A 78 -0.99 -15.26 6.83
CA SER A 78 -1.12 -13.81 6.71
C SER A 78 -0.10 -13.22 5.73
N LEU A 79 1.17 -13.66 5.82
CA LEU A 79 2.24 -13.24 4.92
C LEU A 79 1.98 -13.66 3.47
N VAL A 80 1.51 -14.88 3.24
CA VAL A 80 1.20 -15.40 1.90
C VAL A 80 0.12 -14.57 1.22
N ARG A 81 -0.99 -14.28 1.92
CA ARG A 81 -2.06 -13.43 1.39
C ARG A 81 -1.52 -12.04 1.03
N MET A 82 -0.72 -11.45 1.93
CA MET A 82 -0.09 -10.15 1.72
C MET A 82 0.81 -10.13 0.48
N VAL A 83 1.66 -11.16 0.32
CA VAL A 83 2.59 -11.26 -0.81
C VAL A 83 1.85 -11.45 -2.14
N ILE A 84 0.83 -12.31 -2.17
CA ILE A 84 0.02 -12.53 -3.38
C ILE A 84 -0.72 -11.25 -3.76
N ALA A 85 -1.40 -10.60 -2.80
CA ALA A 85 -2.10 -9.35 -3.05
C ALA A 85 -1.14 -8.26 -3.55
N TYR A 86 0.02 -8.10 -2.90
CA TYR A 86 1.03 -7.12 -3.31
C TYR A 86 1.58 -7.39 -4.70
N ALA A 87 1.84 -8.65 -5.06
CA ALA A 87 2.32 -9.00 -6.40
C ALA A 87 1.28 -8.66 -7.48
N ILE A 88 0.00 -8.97 -7.24
CA ILE A 88 -1.10 -8.61 -8.14
C ILE A 88 -1.23 -7.09 -8.23
N SER A 89 -1.15 -6.38 -7.11
CA SER A 89 -1.19 -4.92 -7.05
C SER A 89 -0.05 -4.31 -7.85
N LEU A 90 1.19 -4.77 -7.69
CA LEU A 90 2.33 -4.24 -8.42
C LEU A 90 2.19 -4.44 -9.94
N ILE A 91 1.78 -5.64 -10.37
CA ILE A 91 1.55 -5.94 -11.79
C ILE A 91 0.45 -5.03 -12.37
N PHE A 92 -0.67 -4.92 -11.67
CA PHE A 92 -1.77 -4.05 -12.06
C PHE A 92 -1.31 -2.59 -12.13
N SER A 93 -0.63 -2.08 -11.11
CA SER A 93 -0.22 -0.69 -11.02
C SER A 93 0.79 -0.30 -12.10
N LEU A 94 1.74 -1.19 -12.42
CA LEU A 94 2.68 -0.99 -13.52
C LEU A 94 1.95 -0.95 -14.87
N ALA A 95 1.04 -1.90 -15.12
CA ALA A 95 0.27 -1.93 -16.36
C ALA A 95 -0.67 -0.72 -16.49
N PHE A 96 -1.44 -0.42 -15.44
CA PHE A 96 -2.40 0.67 -15.39
C PHE A 96 -1.70 2.03 -15.53
N GLY A 97 -0.65 2.26 -14.74
CA GLY A 97 0.11 3.51 -14.76
C GLY A 97 0.83 3.72 -16.10
N TYR A 98 1.42 2.67 -16.68
CA TYR A 98 2.04 2.76 -18.01
C TYR A 98 1.04 3.12 -19.11
N LEU A 99 -0.12 2.45 -19.13
CA LEU A 99 -1.18 2.70 -20.11
C LEU A 99 -1.73 4.13 -19.99
N ALA A 100 -1.99 4.58 -18.75
CA ALA A 100 -2.44 5.94 -18.48
C ALA A 100 -1.39 6.99 -18.89
N ALA A 101 -0.11 6.75 -18.63
CA ALA A 101 0.96 7.69 -19.00
C ALA A 101 1.19 7.75 -20.52
N SER A 102 1.02 6.62 -21.23
CA SER A 102 1.36 6.47 -22.65
C SER A 102 0.31 7.01 -23.63
N SER A 103 -0.95 7.18 -23.20
CA SER A 103 -2.05 7.58 -24.09
C SER A 103 -2.92 8.66 -23.46
N ARG A 104 -3.10 9.78 -24.15
CA ARG A 104 -3.97 10.89 -23.69
C ARG A 104 -5.42 10.46 -23.48
N ARG A 105 -5.95 9.54 -24.29
CA ARG A 105 -7.31 8.99 -24.10
C ARG A 105 -7.40 8.11 -22.87
N ALA A 106 -6.37 7.30 -22.63
CA ALA A 106 -6.30 6.46 -21.45
C ALA A 106 -6.21 7.34 -20.19
N GLU A 107 -5.34 8.35 -20.19
CA GLU A 107 -5.20 9.33 -19.11
C GLU A 107 -6.53 9.99 -18.72
N MET A 108 -7.29 10.49 -19.70
CA MET A 108 -8.57 11.17 -19.48
C MET A 108 -9.64 10.29 -18.82
N ILE A 109 -9.55 8.96 -18.94
CA ILE A 109 -10.54 8.02 -18.38
C ILE A 109 -10.00 7.35 -17.12
N MET A 110 -8.79 6.81 -17.21
CA MET A 110 -8.18 5.98 -16.18
C MET A 110 -7.81 6.78 -14.93
N ILE A 111 -7.32 8.01 -15.06
CA ILE A 111 -6.94 8.81 -13.89
C ILE A 111 -8.16 9.25 -13.07
N PRO A 112 -9.23 9.82 -13.66
CA PRO A 112 -10.45 10.09 -12.92
C PRO A 112 -11.09 8.84 -12.32
N LEU A 113 -11.07 7.72 -13.05
CA LEU A 113 -11.58 6.44 -12.53
C LEU A 113 -10.79 5.99 -11.30
N LEU A 114 -9.45 6.04 -11.37
CA LEU A 114 -8.59 5.66 -10.26
C LEU A 114 -8.79 6.58 -9.05
N ASP A 115 -8.96 7.89 -9.30
CA ASP A 115 -9.32 8.88 -8.27
C ASP A 115 -10.63 8.58 -7.55
N ILE A 116 -11.65 8.11 -8.27
CA ILE A 116 -12.94 7.73 -7.69
C ILE A 116 -12.80 6.42 -6.93
N LEU A 117 -12.21 5.38 -7.55
CA LEU A 117 -12.09 4.05 -6.96
C LEU A 117 -11.25 4.05 -5.67
N GLN A 118 -10.17 4.85 -5.62
CA GLN A 118 -9.36 4.95 -4.40
C GLN A 118 -10.10 5.62 -3.23
N SER A 119 -11.12 6.42 -3.52
CA SER A 119 -11.87 7.19 -2.52
C SER A 119 -12.93 6.35 -1.82
N ILE A 120 -13.26 5.16 -2.37
CA ILE A 120 -14.24 4.25 -1.80
C ILE A 120 -13.56 3.42 -0.71
N PRO A 121 -14.02 3.49 0.55
CA PRO A 121 -13.38 2.73 1.63
C PRO A 121 -13.56 1.23 1.46
N VAL A 122 -12.45 0.50 1.42
CA VAL A 122 -12.44 -0.93 1.03
C VAL A 122 -13.27 -1.79 1.97
N LEU A 123 -13.24 -1.49 3.26
CA LEU A 123 -13.96 -2.27 4.27
C LEU A 123 -15.49 -2.13 4.18
N SER A 124 -15.99 -1.06 3.55
CA SER A 124 -17.44 -0.86 3.42
C SER A 124 -18.10 -1.92 2.52
N PHE A 125 -17.36 -2.45 1.54
CA PHE A 125 -17.82 -3.51 0.64
C PHE A 125 -17.23 -4.89 0.96
N LEU A 126 -16.50 -5.04 2.08
CA LEU A 126 -15.99 -6.33 2.57
C LEU A 126 -17.09 -7.39 2.64
N PRO A 127 -18.29 -7.14 3.22
CA PRO A 127 -19.37 -8.12 3.27
C PRO A 127 -19.85 -8.55 1.88
N GLY A 128 -20.05 -7.59 0.98
CA GLY A 128 -20.52 -7.85 -0.38
C GLY A 128 -19.52 -8.68 -1.20
N VAL A 129 -18.23 -8.34 -1.10
CA VAL A 129 -17.17 -9.11 -1.78
C VAL A 129 -17.07 -10.52 -1.23
N MET A 130 -17.09 -10.68 0.10
CA MET A 130 -17.01 -12.01 0.72
C MET A 130 -18.20 -12.88 0.35
N LEU A 131 -19.43 -12.34 0.39
CA LEU A 131 -20.63 -13.06 -0.03
C LEU A 131 -20.58 -13.44 -1.51
N THR A 132 -20.12 -12.54 -2.37
CA THR A 132 -20.01 -12.81 -3.81
C THR A 132 -18.99 -13.91 -4.08
N MET A 133 -17.80 -13.83 -3.49
CA MET A 133 -16.78 -14.86 -3.72
C MET A 133 -17.17 -16.20 -3.09
N PHE A 134 -17.84 -16.19 -1.94
CA PHE A 134 -18.42 -17.40 -1.34
C PHE A 134 -19.50 -18.02 -2.25
N ALA A 135 -20.36 -17.21 -2.87
CA ALA A 135 -21.38 -17.68 -3.79
C ALA A 135 -20.78 -18.24 -5.11
N LEU A 136 -19.66 -17.69 -5.59
CA LEU A 136 -18.95 -18.20 -6.78
C LEU A 136 -18.22 -19.53 -6.51
N PHE A 137 -17.72 -19.73 -5.29
CA PHE A 137 -16.99 -20.93 -4.88
C PHE A 137 -17.56 -21.56 -3.60
N PRO A 138 -18.81 -22.03 -3.61
CA PRO A 138 -19.54 -22.42 -2.38
C PRO A 138 -18.95 -23.65 -1.67
N HIS A 139 -18.20 -24.49 -2.39
CA HIS A 139 -17.66 -25.74 -1.87
C HIS A 139 -16.19 -25.66 -1.45
N SER A 140 -15.52 -24.54 -1.69
CA SER A 140 -14.07 -24.40 -1.44
C SER A 140 -13.77 -23.16 -0.62
N GLN A 141 -12.79 -23.27 0.27
CA GLN A 141 -12.27 -22.12 1.01
C GLN A 141 -11.67 -21.04 0.09
N LEU A 142 -11.31 -21.42 -1.14
CA LEU A 142 -10.78 -20.54 -2.18
C LEU A 142 -11.61 -19.27 -2.40
N GLY A 143 -12.94 -19.32 -2.28
CA GLY A 143 -13.78 -18.12 -2.40
C GLY A 143 -13.44 -17.04 -1.38
N ILE A 144 -13.35 -17.41 -0.09
CA ILE A 144 -13.06 -16.48 1.01
C ILE A 144 -11.61 -15.98 0.91
N GLU A 145 -10.67 -16.85 0.50
CA GLU A 145 -9.27 -16.50 0.26
C GLU A 145 -9.13 -15.48 -0.88
N LEU A 146 -9.79 -15.71 -2.02
CA LEU A 146 -9.81 -14.77 -3.15
C LEU A 146 -10.47 -13.45 -2.79
N GLY A 147 -11.57 -13.48 -2.03
CA GLY A 147 -12.22 -12.27 -1.51
C GLY A 147 -11.27 -11.44 -0.66
N SER A 148 -10.52 -12.09 0.24
CA SER A 148 -9.52 -11.42 1.07
C SER A 148 -8.40 -10.80 0.23
N ILE A 149 -7.84 -11.57 -0.71
CA ILE A 149 -6.77 -11.10 -1.61
C ILE A 149 -7.25 -9.92 -2.45
N LEU A 150 -8.47 -9.97 -2.98
CA LEU A 150 -9.07 -8.90 -3.77
C LEU A 150 -9.19 -7.61 -2.95
N LEU A 151 -9.65 -7.70 -1.70
CA LEU A 151 -9.77 -6.52 -0.83
C LEU A 151 -8.41 -5.94 -0.46
N ILE A 152 -7.44 -6.77 -0.08
CA ILE A 152 -6.07 -6.31 0.19
C ILE A 152 -5.47 -5.66 -1.06
N PHE A 153 -5.66 -6.28 -2.24
CA PHE A 153 -5.22 -5.76 -3.53
C PHE A 153 -5.77 -4.36 -3.79
N THR A 154 -7.08 -4.15 -3.58
CA THR A 154 -7.70 -2.84 -3.80
C THR A 154 -7.10 -1.77 -2.88
N GLY A 155 -6.78 -2.10 -1.63
CA GLY A 155 -6.13 -1.18 -0.71
C GLY A 155 -4.69 -0.80 -1.09
N GLN A 156 -4.00 -1.64 -1.86
CA GLN A 156 -2.57 -1.48 -2.19
C GLN A 156 -2.32 -0.85 -3.56
N ALA A 157 -3.16 -1.17 -4.54
CA ALA A 157 -2.92 -0.91 -5.96
C ALA A 157 -2.90 0.58 -6.32
N TRP A 158 -3.78 1.38 -5.72
CA TRP A 158 -4.03 2.76 -6.14
C TRP A 158 -2.80 3.66 -5.96
N ASN A 159 -2.19 3.62 -4.77
CA ASN A 159 -1.04 4.46 -4.43
C ASN A 159 0.18 4.15 -5.32
N ILE A 160 0.45 2.86 -5.56
CA ILE A 160 1.55 2.42 -6.45
C ILE A 160 1.29 2.87 -7.89
N ALA A 161 0.04 2.78 -8.36
CA ALA A 161 -0.33 3.17 -9.72
C ALA A 161 -0.17 4.68 -9.94
N PHE A 162 -0.61 5.51 -8.98
CA PHE A 162 -0.40 6.97 -9.03
C PHE A 162 1.07 7.35 -8.99
N SER A 163 1.85 6.72 -8.11
CA SER A 163 3.28 6.98 -8.01
C SER A 163 3.98 6.65 -9.33
N PHE A 164 3.69 5.49 -9.91
CA PHE A 164 4.28 5.08 -11.17
C PHE A 164 3.88 6.02 -12.32
N TYR A 165 2.58 6.29 -12.46
CA TYR A 165 2.06 7.24 -13.45
C TYR A 165 2.75 8.62 -13.35
N SER A 166 2.85 9.15 -12.13
CA SER A 166 3.43 10.47 -11.88
C SER A 166 4.92 10.49 -12.21
N ALA A 167 5.66 9.45 -11.82
CA ALA A 167 7.08 9.31 -12.15
C ALA A 167 7.30 9.28 -13.67
N LEU A 168 6.44 8.62 -14.44
CA LEU A 168 6.55 8.60 -15.90
C LEU A 168 6.29 9.97 -16.54
N LYS A 169 5.41 10.78 -15.95
CA LYS A 169 5.11 12.14 -16.43
C LYS A 169 6.22 13.14 -16.12
N THR A 170 6.97 12.91 -15.04
CA THR A 170 8.08 13.79 -14.61
C THR A 170 9.43 13.46 -15.23
N ILE A 171 9.53 12.44 -16.08
CA ILE A 171 10.76 12.12 -16.82
C ILE A 171 11.20 13.35 -17.64
N PRO A 172 12.45 13.85 -17.44
CA PRO A 172 13.00 14.95 -18.22
C PRO A 172 12.94 14.72 -19.73
N ARG A 173 12.78 15.80 -20.49
CA ARG A 173 12.69 15.74 -21.95
C ARG A 173 13.96 15.14 -22.57
N ASP A 174 15.12 15.48 -22.05
CA ASP A 174 16.42 15.07 -22.59
C ASP A 174 16.62 13.55 -22.53
N LEU A 175 16.18 12.90 -21.44
CA LEU A 175 16.23 11.44 -21.32
C LEU A 175 15.28 10.75 -22.31
N ARG A 176 14.12 11.36 -22.57
CA ARG A 176 13.18 10.85 -23.59
C ARG A 176 13.74 11.01 -24.99
N GLU A 177 14.39 12.12 -25.29
CA GLU A 177 15.05 12.37 -26.58
C GLU A 177 16.25 11.44 -26.77
N ALA A 178 17.06 11.22 -25.73
CA ALA A 178 18.13 10.23 -25.75
C ALA A 178 17.61 8.83 -26.09
N ALA A 179 16.54 8.37 -25.45
CA ALA A 179 15.95 7.06 -25.75
C ALA A 179 15.45 6.94 -27.20
N ILE A 180 14.98 8.05 -27.80
CA ILE A 180 14.59 8.11 -29.22
C ILE A 180 15.84 8.03 -30.12
N ILE A 181 16.89 8.77 -29.80
CA ILE A 181 18.16 8.78 -30.55
C ILE A 181 18.81 7.39 -30.53
N TYR A 182 18.86 6.74 -29.37
CA TYR A 182 19.34 5.36 -29.22
C TYR A 182 18.37 4.29 -29.78
N ARG A 183 17.22 4.71 -30.33
CA ARG A 183 16.19 3.83 -30.94
C ARG A 183 15.72 2.71 -30.01
N PHE A 184 15.51 3.03 -28.73
CA PHE A 184 15.02 2.07 -27.77
C PHE A 184 13.67 1.50 -28.20
N SER A 185 13.53 0.17 -28.17
CA SER A 185 12.23 -0.48 -28.29
C SER A 185 11.33 -0.13 -27.09
N ARG A 186 10.01 -0.34 -27.20
CA ARG A 186 9.08 -0.07 -26.07
C ARG A 186 9.46 -0.81 -24.80
N TRP A 187 9.97 -2.04 -24.92
CA TRP A 187 10.43 -2.83 -23.79
C TRP A 187 11.75 -2.31 -23.22
N GLN A 188 12.72 -1.95 -24.07
CA GLN A 188 13.98 -1.35 -23.61
C GLN A 188 13.74 -0.01 -22.92
N ARG A 189 12.90 0.86 -23.50
CA ARG A 189 12.49 2.10 -22.84
C ARG A 189 11.85 1.83 -21.49
N PHE A 190 10.94 0.85 -21.40
CA PHE A 190 10.33 0.49 -20.14
C PHE A 190 11.36 0.01 -19.10
N ALA A 191 12.24 -0.92 -19.48
CA ALA A 191 13.17 -1.58 -18.56
C ALA A 191 14.41 -0.74 -18.20
N GLU A 192 14.88 0.12 -19.12
CA GLU A 192 16.14 0.88 -18.98
C GLU A 192 15.93 2.35 -18.65
N LEU A 193 14.76 2.92 -18.94
CA LEU A 193 14.44 4.33 -18.62
C LEU A 193 13.27 4.44 -17.63
N ASP A 194 12.09 3.96 -18.03
CA ASP A 194 10.85 4.23 -17.30
C ASP A 194 10.84 3.59 -15.90
N LEU A 195 11.21 2.30 -15.79
CA LEU A 195 11.24 1.56 -14.52
C LEU A 195 12.38 2.04 -13.59
N PRO A 196 13.63 2.22 -14.05
CA PRO A 196 14.70 2.80 -13.22
C PRO A 196 14.34 4.17 -12.66
N PHE A 197 13.82 5.08 -13.48
CA PHE A 197 13.45 6.42 -13.05
C PHE A 197 12.33 6.39 -11.98
N ALA A 198 11.36 5.49 -12.14
CA ALA A 198 10.27 5.34 -11.18
C ALA A 198 10.62 4.49 -9.94
N THR A 199 11.80 3.87 -9.89
CA THR A 199 12.11 2.82 -8.89
C THR A 199 12.01 3.33 -7.45
N ILE A 200 12.54 4.52 -7.15
CA ILE A 200 12.49 5.08 -5.78
C ILE A 200 11.03 5.30 -5.36
N GLY A 201 10.23 5.95 -6.22
CA GLY A 201 8.81 6.18 -5.99
C GLY A 201 8.04 4.86 -5.81
N LEU A 202 8.31 3.87 -6.65
CA LEU A 202 7.70 2.54 -6.58
C LEU A 202 8.02 1.82 -5.27
N VAL A 203 9.29 1.82 -4.84
CA VAL A 203 9.71 1.16 -3.60
C VAL A 203 9.06 1.80 -2.39
N TRP A 204 9.10 3.14 -2.30
CA TRP A 204 8.49 3.86 -1.19
C TRP A 204 6.99 3.62 -1.12
N ASN A 205 6.29 3.78 -2.25
CA ASN A 205 4.83 3.62 -2.29
C ASN A 205 4.40 2.16 -2.13
N SER A 206 5.25 1.20 -2.51
CA SER A 206 5.04 -0.22 -2.22
C SER A 206 5.09 -0.51 -0.72
N MET A 207 6.09 0.02 -0.03
CA MET A 207 6.21 -0.13 1.43
C MET A 207 5.01 0.47 2.15
N VAL A 208 4.60 1.69 1.77
CA VAL A 208 3.41 2.35 2.32
C VAL A 208 2.13 1.56 2.03
N SER A 209 1.98 1.05 0.80
CA SER A 209 0.83 0.21 0.42
C SER A 209 0.80 -1.09 1.22
N VAL A 210 1.92 -1.77 1.43
CA VAL A 210 1.96 -3.00 2.24
C VAL A 210 1.68 -2.71 3.71
N ALA A 211 2.17 -1.57 4.23
CA ALA A 211 1.81 -1.12 5.58
C ALA A 211 0.29 -0.93 5.73
N GLY A 212 -0.36 -0.27 4.76
CA GLY A 212 -1.83 -0.17 4.68
C GLY A 212 -2.52 -1.52 4.45
N GLY A 213 -1.89 -2.43 3.71
CA GLY A 213 -2.38 -3.79 3.46
C GLY A 213 -2.63 -4.58 4.73
N TRP A 214 -1.81 -4.39 5.78
CA TRP A 214 -2.01 -5.08 7.05
C TRP A 214 -3.35 -4.72 7.72
N PHE A 215 -3.79 -3.48 7.55
CA PHE A 215 -5.09 -3.03 8.04
C PHE A 215 -6.23 -3.83 7.40
N PHE A 216 -6.21 -3.98 6.08
CA PHE A 216 -7.22 -4.75 5.34
C PHE A 216 -7.11 -6.26 5.59
N LEU A 217 -5.89 -6.79 5.69
CA LEU A 217 -5.63 -8.19 6.00
C LEU A 217 -6.27 -8.58 7.33
N MET A 218 -6.04 -7.77 8.37
CA MET A 218 -6.62 -7.99 9.70
C MET A 218 -8.14 -8.05 9.63
N ALA A 219 -8.77 -7.08 8.96
CA ALA A 219 -10.22 -7.02 8.81
C ALA A 219 -10.78 -8.25 8.07
N CYS A 220 -10.11 -8.71 7.00
CA CYS A 220 -10.52 -9.90 6.25
C CYS A 220 -10.39 -11.18 7.10
N GLU A 221 -9.29 -11.33 7.84
CA GLU A 221 -9.05 -12.53 8.66
C GLU A 221 -10.00 -12.64 9.85
N MET A 222 -10.49 -11.51 10.38
CA MET A 222 -11.41 -11.47 11.51
C MET A 222 -12.89 -11.42 11.13
N PHE A 223 -13.21 -11.42 9.84
CA PHE A 223 -14.56 -11.13 9.35
C PHE A 223 -15.58 -12.21 9.74
N VAL A 224 -16.67 -11.78 10.36
CA VAL A 224 -17.85 -12.58 10.70
C VAL A 224 -19.07 -11.82 10.18
N LEU A 225 -20.06 -12.53 9.66
CA LEU A 225 -21.29 -11.92 9.14
C LEU A 225 -22.52 -12.62 9.73
N GLY A 226 -23.13 -12.01 10.74
CA GLY A 226 -24.28 -12.57 11.45
C GLY A 226 -23.97 -13.96 11.98
N LYS A 227 -24.60 -15.01 11.42
CA LYS A 227 -24.36 -16.41 11.79
C LYS A 227 -23.29 -17.12 10.96
N ARG A 228 -22.79 -16.49 9.89
CA ARG A 228 -21.78 -17.08 9.00
C ARG A 228 -20.39 -16.61 9.43
N ASP A 229 -19.52 -17.58 9.69
CA ASP A 229 -18.15 -17.33 10.09
C ASP A 229 -17.23 -17.38 8.87
N PHE A 230 -16.76 -16.22 8.42
CA PHE A 230 -15.84 -16.08 7.29
C PHE A 230 -14.38 -15.93 7.73
N ARG A 231 -14.08 -16.16 9.01
CA ARG A 231 -12.71 -16.00 9.53
C ARG A 231 -11.75 -16.94 8.83
N LEU A 232 -10.61 -16.39 8.45
CA LEU A 232 -9.51 -17.13 7.84
C LEU A 232 -8.39 -17.35 8.85
N PRO A 233 -7.74 -18.52 8.87
CA PRO A 233 -6.61 -18.77 9.75
C PRO A 233 -5.48 -17.78 9.45
N GLY A 234 -5.11 -16.99 10.44
CA GLY A 234 -4.18 -15.87 10.31
C GLY A 234 -4.07 -15.05 11.61
N LEU A 235 -3.12 -14.12 11.66
CA LEU A 235 -2.84 -13.33 12.86
C LEU A 235 -4.05 -12.49 13.31
N GLY A 236 -4.85 -11.98 12.37
CA GLY A 236 -6.05 -11.21 12.66
C GLY A 236 -7.15 -12.03 13.31
N SER A 237 -7.41 -13.24 12.79
CA SER A 237 -8.37 -14.17 13.40
C SER A 237 -7.94 -14.61 14.81
N PHE A 238 -6.64 -14.80 15.04
CA PHE A 238 -6.08 -15.16 16.34
C PHE A 238 -6.28 -14.02 17.35
N LEU A 239 -5.92 -12.80 16.97
CA LEU A 239 -6.11 -11.61 17.79
C LEU A 239 -7.58 -11.35 18.10
N GLN A 240 -8.46 -11.47 17.10
CA GLN A 240 -9.90 -11.31 17.30
C GLN A 240 -10.47 -12.37 18.24
N THR A 241 -10.06 -13.62 18.10
CA THR A 241 -10.53 -14.72 18.95
C THR A 241 -10.04 -14.54 20.39
N ALA A 242 -8.78 -14.15 20.58
CA ALA A 242 -8.25 -13.81 21.90
C ALA A 242 -8.98 -12.61 22.54
N ALA A 243 -9.25 -11.55 21.75
CA ALA A 243 -10.02 -10.39 22.20
C ALA A 243 -11.47 -10.75 22.57
N SER A 244 -12.10 -11.63 21.79
CA SER A 244 -13.47 -12.09 22.03
C SER A 244 -13.59 -12.94 23.31
N HIS A 245 -12.57 -13.76 23.61
CA HIS A 245 -12.51 -14.54 24.86
C HIS A 245 -11.95 -13.75 26.06
N GLY A 246 -11.47 -12.52 25.85
CA GLY A 246 -10.79 -11.75 26.90
C GLY A 246 -9.44 -12.33 27.33
N ASP A 247 -8.82 -13.19 26.52
CA ASP A 247 -7.51 -13.78 26.78
C ASP A 247 -6.41 -12.74 26.54
N THR A 248 -6.04 -12.02 27.60
CA THR A 248 -4.99 -11.00 27.57
C THR A 248 -3.63 -11.55 27.18
N ARG A 249 -3.30 -12.79 27.57
CA ARG A 249 -2.02 -13.43 27.18
C ARG A 249 -2.02 -13.75 25.70
N GLY A 250 -3.12 -14.29 25.18
CA GLY A 250 -3.33 -14.49 23.75
C GLY A 250 -3.17 -13.19 22.96
N ILE A 251 -3.81 -12.10 23.39
CA ILE A 251 -3.69 -10.79 22.73
C ILE A 251 -2.21 -10.35 22.67
N LEU A 252 -1.48 -10.42 23.79
CA LEU A 252 -0.06 -10.04 23.84
C LEU A 252 0.78 -10.90 22.90
N TRP A 253 0.62 -12.22 22.90
CA TRP A 253 1.35 -13.11 21.99
C TRP A 253 1.04 -12.82 20.52
N GLY A 254 -0.23 -12.57 20.19
CA GLY A 254 -0.64 -12.23 18.83
C GLY A 254 -0.05 -10.91 18.35
N VAL A 255 -0.07 -9.88 19.20
CA VAL A 255 0.51 -8.57 18.88
C VAL A 255 2.02 -8.69 18.75
N SER A 256 2.69 -9.38 19.67
CA SER A 256 4.14 -9.62 19.59
C SER A 256 4.54 -10.38 18.32
N ALA A 257 3.79 -11.42 17.93
CA ALA A 257 4.04 -12.15 16.69
C ALA A 257 3.86 -11.25 15.46
N MET A 258 2.85 -10.39 15.45
CA MET A 258 2.59 -9.46 14.36
C MET A 258 3.64 -8.36 14.26
N ILE A 259 4.04 -7.74 15.39
CA ILE A 259 5.15 -6.78 15.42
C ILE A 259 6.44 -7.45 14.93
N THR A 260 6.72 -8.67 15.41
CA THR A 260 7.91 -9.42 14.98
C THR A 260 7.90 -9.67 13.48
N LEU A 261 6.77 -10.14 12.92
CA LEU A 261 6.63 -10.39 11.49
C LEU A 261 6.84 -9.12 10.66
N VAL A 262 6.22 -8.01 11.08
CA VAL A 262 6.33 -6.71 10.43
C VAL A 262 7.76 -6.18 10.46
N VAL A 263 8.43 -6.24 11.62
CA VAL A 263 9.84 -5.82 11.75
C VAL A 263 10.75 -6.71 10.91
N LEU A 264 10.52 -8.03 10.89
CA LEU A 264 11.28 -8.92 10.02
C LEU A 264 11.08 -8.58 8.54
N LEU A 265 9.85 -8.25 8.12
CA LEU A 265 9.58 -7.80 6.75
C LEU A 265 10.31 -6.49 6.42
N ASP A 266 10.29 -5.49 7.31
CA ASP A 266 11.05 -4.25 7.17
C ASP A 266 12.55 -4.50 7.00
N GLN A 267 13.13 -5.29 7.90
CA GLN A 267 14.57 -5.54 7.94
C GLN A 267 15.06 -6.43 6.80
N LEU A 268 14.32 -7.49 6.46
CA LEU A 268 14.75 -8.50 5.49
C LEU A 268 14.34 -8.17 4.05
N VAL A 269 13.26 -7.41 3.85
CA VAL A 269 12.72 -7.10 2.52
C VAL A 269 12.91 -5.63 2.19
N TRP A 270 12.34 -4.72 2.98
CA TRP A 270 12.26 -3.30 2.61
C TRP A 270 13.61 -2.60 2.67
N ARG A 271 14.38 -2.74 3.75
CA ARG A 271 15.69 -2.06 3.88
C ARG A 271 16.67 -2.41 2.75
N PRO A 272 16.87 -3.68 2.38
CA PRO A 272 17.71 -4.03 1.24
C PRO A 272 17.22 -3.42 -0.08
N ILE A 273 15.91 -3.41 -0.31
CA ILE A 273 15.33 -2.87 -1.55
C ILE A 273 15.48 -1.34 -1.61
N ILE A 274 15.29 -0.63 -0.49
CA ILE A 274 15.49 0.82 -0.40
C ILE A 274 16.93 1.20 -0.74
N LEU A 275 17.91 0.49 -0.16
CA LEU A 275 19.33 0.72 -0.45
C LEU A 275 19.69 0.39 -1.89
N TRP A 276 19.10 -0.66 -2.46
CA TRP A 276 19.26 -0.96 -3.87
C TRP A 276 18.61 0.10 -4.78
N ALA A 277 17.51 0.71 -4.35
CA ALA A 277 16.83 1.76 -5.11
C ALA A 277 17.59 3.08 -5.13
N ASP A 278 18.42 3.34 -4.10
CA ASP A 278 19.23 4.56 -3.98
C ASP A 278 20.19 4.76 -5.15
N LYS A 279 20.64 3.68 -5.81
CA LYS A 279 21.47 3.77 -7.02
C LYS A 279 20.78 4.43 -8.23
N PHE A 280 19.45 4.55 -8.19
CA PHE A 280 18.65 5.20 -9.23
C PHE A 280 18.30 6.65 -8.89
N LYS A 281 18.86 7.18 -7.80
CA LYS A 281 18.63 8.56 -7.38
C LYS A 281 19.23 9.52 -8.40
N PHE A 282 18.38 10.36 -8.95
CA PHE A 282 18.77 11.37 -9.93
C PHE A 282 19.27 12.62 -9.19
N GLU A 283 20.54 12.63 -8.81
CA GLU A 283 21.22 13.80 -8.22
C GLU A 283 22.28 14.31 -9.21
N GLN A 284 22.28 15.63 -9.48
CA GLN A 284 23.28 16.29 -10.33
C GLN A 284 24.61 16.57 -9.58
N VAL A 285 24.62 16.39 -8.26
CA VAL A 285 25.80 16.57 -7.39
C VAL A 285 25.87 15.36 -6.46
N GLU A 286 26.99 14.62 -6.49
CA GLU A 286 27.22 13.50 -5.56
C GLU A 286 27.07 13.97 -4.11
N SER A 287 26.06 13.49 -3.41
CA SER A 287 25.93 13.75 -1.98
C SER A 287 26.96 12.91 -1.21
N SER A 288 27.96 13.58 -0.63
CA SER A 288 28.98 13.01 0.25
C SER A 288 28.35 12.50 1.55
N GLY A 289 27.75 11.31 1.52
CA GLY A 289 27.15 10.64 2.67
C GLY A 289 27.40 9.13 2.61
N ALA A 290 28.37 8.66 3.38
CA ALA A 290 28.89 7.30 3.37
C ALA A 290 27.81 6.20 3.41
N ALA A 291 27.95 5.22 2.51
CA ALA A 291 27.17 3.98 2.50
C ALA A 291 27.21 3.28 3.86
N HIS A 292 26.05 3.13 4.50
CA HIS A 292 25.94 2.32 5.70
C HIS A 292 26.11 0.82 5.35
N PRO A 293 27.02 0.10 6.02
CA PRO A 293 27.22 -1.32 5.77
C PRO A 293 25.97 -2.10 6.19
N THR A 294 25.31 -2.76 5.25
CA THR A 294 24.14 -3.62 5.49
C THR A 294 24.39 -5.08 5.14
N LEU A 295 23.44 -5.94 5.54
CA LEU A 295 23.35 -7.37 5.23
C LEU A 295 23.53 -7.70 3.73
N PHE A 296 23.34 -6.73 2.83
CA PHE A 296 23.61 -6.89 1.41
C PHE A 296 25.10 -7.08 1.09
N HIS A 297 26.01 -6.54 1.90
CA HIS A 297 27.45 -6.85 1.81
C HIS A 297 27.80 -8.26 2.32
N LEU A 298 26.96 -8.87 3.17
CA LEU A 298 27.05 -10.28 3.55
C LEU A 298 26.60 -11.20 2.40
N ILE A 299 25.75 -10.71 1.49
CA ILE A 299 25.46 -11.35 0.19
C ILE A 299 26.65 -11.07 -0.75
N GLY A 300 27.81 -11.63 -0.42
CA GLY A 300 28.99 -11.55 -1.30
C GLY A 300 28.71 -12.14 -2.69
N ARG A 301 29.57 -11.84 -3.68
CA ARG A 301 29.50 -12.34 -5.08
C ARG A 301 29.33 -13.86 -5.21
N THR A 302 29.54 -14.63 -4.14
CA THR A 302 29.37 -16.08 -4.02
C THR A 302 27.95 -16.55 -3.68
N SER A 303 26.98 -15.65 -3.42
CA SER A 303 25.63 -16.07 -3.03
C SER A 303 24.95 -16.88 -4.13
N VAL A 304 24.31 -17.99 -3.73
CA VAL A 304 23.51 -18.85 -4.62
C VAL A 304 22.43 -18.04 -5.32
N LEU A 305 21.91 -16.99 -4.69
CA LEU A 305 20.96 -16.03 -5.28
C LEU A 305 21.51 -15.32 -6.53
N ILE A 306 22.76 -14.84 -6.53
CA ILE A 306 23.39 -14.24 -7.71
C ILE A 306 23.62 -15.30 -8.79
N ARG A 307 23.92 -16.55 -8.39
CA ARG A 307 24.08 -17.68 -9.31
C ARG A 307 22.75 -18.12 -9.94
N ILE A 308 21.67 -18.15 -9.15
CA ILE A 308 20.28 -18.39 -9.60
C ILE A 308 19.85 -17.25 -10.53
N TYR A 309 20.10 -15.99 -10.16
CA TYR A 309 19.83 -14.85 -11.04
C TYR A 309 20.59 -14.98 -12.37
N ARG A 310 21.88 -15.31 -12.34
CA ARG A 310 22.67 -15.52 -13.57
C ARG A 310 22.24 -16.73 -14.40
N ARG A 311 21.83 -17.84 -13.78
CA ARG A 311 21.48 -19.09 -14.48
C ARG A 311 20.02 -19.17 -14.92
N LEU A 312 19.09 -18.65 -14.13
CA LEU A 312 17.65 -18.73 -14.38
C LEU A 312 17.12 -17.43 -15.00
N PHE A 313 17.35 -16.30 -14.35
CA PHE A 313 16.71 -15.03 -14.71
C PHE A 313 17.41 -14.28 -15.86
N ARG A 314 18.74 -14.21 -15.87
CA ARG A 314 19.52 -13.53 -16.93
C ARG A 314 19.24 -14.10 -18.34
N PRO A 315 19.25 -15.43 -18.58
CA PRO A 315 18.91 -15.96 -19.90
C PRO A 315 17.43 -15.77 -20.23
N LEU A 316 16.52 -15.83 -19.25
CA LEU A 316 15.10 -15.56 -19.47
C LEU A 316 14.84 -14.10 -19.87
N ILE A 317 15.44 -13.14 -19.16
CA ILE A 317 15.36 -11.70 -19.47
C ILE A 317 15.96 -11.45 -20.84
N ASN A 318 17.15 -11.98 -21.14
CA ASN A 318 17.77 -11.81 -22.46
C ASN A 318 16.91 -12.42 -23.57
N ARG A 319 16.29 -13.58 -23.34
CA ARG A 319 15.34 -14.20 -24.28
C ARG A 319 14.07 -13.38 -24.45
N LEU A 320 13.51 -12.82 -23.37
CA LEU A 320 12.34 -11.93 -23.44
C LEU A 320 12.68 -10.64 -24.18
N THR A 321 13.82 -10.02 -23.87
CA THR A 321 14.30 -8.82 -24.56
C THR A 321 14.55 -9.09 -26.03
N LEU A 322 15.21 -10.21 -26.40
CA LEU A 322 15.37 -10.63 -27.79
C LEU A 322 14.03 -10.96 -28.46
N PHE A 323 13.12 -11.64 -27.76
CA PHE A 323 11.80 -11.97 -28.29
C PHE A 323 10.97 -10.72 -28.58
N PHE A 324 10.91 -9.78 -27.63
CA PHE A 324 10.20 -8.52 -27.80
C PHE A 324 10.89 -7.58 -28.80
N THR A 325 12.23 -7.53 -28.86
CA THR A 325 12.95 -6.69 -29.85
C THR A 325 12.82 -7.24 -31.26
N VAL A 326 13.01 -8.55 -31.48
CA VAL A 326 12.84 -9.19 -32.78
C VAL A 326 11.39 -9.09 -33.24
N ARG A 327 10.42 -9.30 -32.34
CA ARG A 327 9.00 -9.18 -32.68
C ARG A 327 8.58 -7.73 -32.90
N ALA A 328 9.11 -6.76 -32.15
CA ALA A 328 8.87 -5.34 -32.39
C ALA A 328 9.47 -4.89 -33.73
N ARG A 329 10.67 -5.37 -34.07
CA ARG A 329 11.33 -5.08 -35.34
C ARG A 329 10.58 -5.71 -36.52
N ARG A 330 10.20 -7.00 -36.42
CA ARG A 330 9.34 -7.66 -37.43
C ARG A 330 7.97 -6.98 -37.54
N ALA A 331 7.36 -6.57 -36.43
CA ALA A 331 6.08 -5.87 -36.43
C ALA A 331 6.18 -4.44 -37.01
N ALA A 332 7.35 -3.79 -36.89
CA ALA A 332 7.65 -2.51 -37.51
C ALA A 332 7.93 -2.65 -39.01
N GLU A 333 8.64 -3.71 -39.42
CA GLU A 333 8.91 -4.07 -40.82
C GLU A 333 7.63 -4.55 -41.54
N SER A 334 6.69 -5.18 -40.82
CA SER A 334 5.37 -5.57 -41.31
C SER A 334 4.29 -4.53 -41.00
N PHE A 335 4.63 -3.31 -40.55
CA PHE A 335 3.65 -2.30 -40.16
C PHE A 335 3.02 -1.65 -41.40
N THR A 336 2.05 -2.34 -42.00
CA THR A 336 1.04 -1.69 -42.83
C THR A 336 0.13 -0.88 -41.91
N ALA A 337 -0.18 0.38 -42.24
CA ALA A 337 -1.16 1.18 -41.52
C ALA A 337 -2.41 0.32 -41.25
N PRO A 338 -2.86 0.17 -39.98
CA PRO A 338 -3.93 -0.75 -39.67
C PRO A 338 -5.18 -0.30 -40.43
N LYS A 339 -5.60 -1.07 -41.45
CA LYS A 339 -6.93 -0.91 -42.03
C LYS A 339 -7.91 -1.05 -40.87
N GLN A 340 -8.58 0.05 -40.52
CA GLN A 340 -9.55 0.11 -39.43
C GLN A 340 -10.73 -0.80 -39.76
N HIS A 341 -10.62 -2.08 -39.39
CA HIS A 341 -11.69 -3.04 -39.61
C HIS A 341 -12.90 -2.62 -38.76
N ARG A 342 -14.06 -2.43 -39.41
CA ARG A 342 -15.37 -2.20 -38.77
C ARG A 342 -15.60 -3.15 -37.59
N LEU A 343 -15.13 -4.39 -37.69
CA LEU A 343 -15.23 -5.42 -36.65
C LEU A 343 -14.55 -5.02 -35.33
N ARG A 344 -13.35 -4.43 -35.35
CA ARG A 344 -12.64 -4.02 -34.12
C ARG A 344 -13.31 -2.83 -33.44
N ARG A 345 -13.90 -1.93 -34.24
CA ARG A 345 -14.79 -0.87 -33.71
C ARG A 345 -16.08 -1.46 -33.16
N GLY A 346 -16.68 -2.43 -33.86
CA GLY A 346 -17.87 -3.16 -33.40
C GLY A 346 -17.67 -3.85 -32.06
N ILE A 347 -16.57 -4.58 -31.88
CA ILE A 347 -16.20 -5.21 -30.60
C ILE A 347 -15.96 -4.16 -29.51
N ALA A 348 -15.30 -3.05 -29.83
CA ALA A 348 -15.09 -1.98 -28.85
C ALA A 348 -16.42 -1.31 -28.43
N TYR A 349 -17.31 -1.02 -29.38
CA TYR A 349 -18.63 -0.46 -29.08
C TYR A 349 -19.52 -1.45 -28.34
N ALA A 350 -19.50 -2.74 -28.69
CA ALA A 350 -20.21 -3.79 -27.97
C ALA A 350 -19.67 -3.95 -26.54
N GLY A 351 -18.36 -3.87 -26.35
CA GLY A 351 -17.73 -3.88 -25.02
C GLY A 351 -18.14 -2.67 -24.18
N ILE A 352 -18.13 -1.46 -24.76
CA ILE A 352 -18.60 -0.23 -24.09
C ILE A 352 -20.08 -0.35 -23.76
N ALA A 353 -20.91 -0.81 -24.69
CA ALA A 353 -22.34 -1.01 -24.47
C ALA A 353 -22.59 -2.04 -23.36
N GLY A 354 -21.86 -3.16 -23.33
CA GLY A 354 -21.94 -4.15 -22.26
C GLY A 354 -21.58 -3.58 -20.88
N ILE A 355 -20.53 -2.74 -20.81
CA ILE A 355 -20.17 -2.02 -19.57
C ILE A 355 -21.27 -1.05 -19.15
N LEU A 356 -21.82 -0.27 -20.09
CA LEU A 356 -22.90 0.68 -19.79
C LEU A 356 -24.19 -0.02 -19.35
N ILE A 357 -24.56 -1.14 -19.97
CA ILE A 357 -25.70 -1.96 -19.57
C ILE A 357 -25.46 -2.55 -18.18
N GLY A 358 -24.27 -3.11 -17.93
CA GLY A 358 -23.90 -3.61 -16.61
C GLY A 358 -23.95 -2.53 -15.52
N LEU A 359 -23.51 -1.31 -15.85
CA LEU A 359 -23.60 -0.16 -14.95
C LEU A 359 -25.05 0.28 -14.72
N ALA A 360 -25.87 0.34 -15.77
CA ALA A 360 -27.29 0.67 -15.64
C ALA A 360 -28.01 -0.37 -14.77
N PHE A 361 -27.67 -1.65 -14.93
CA PHE A 361 -28.19 -2.74 -14.12
C PHE A 361 -27.78 -2.61 -12.65
N THR A 362 -26.51 -2.36 -12.34
CA THR A 362 -26.07 -2.16 -10.95
C THR A 362 -26.70 -0.92 -10.32
N VAL A 363 -26.83 0.19 -11.05
CA VAL A 363 -27.53 1.39 -10.57
C VAL A 363 -29.00 1.11 -10.32
N PHE A 364 -29.68 0.37 -11.21
CA PHE A 364 -31.08 -0.01 -11.02
C PHE A 364 -31.29 -0.83 -9.73
N TYR A 365 -30.46 -1.85 -9.50
CA TYR A 365 -30.52 -2.64 -8.26
C TYR A 365 -30.19 -1.80 -7.02
N ALA A 366 -29.21 -0.89 -7.12
CA ALA A 366 -28.87 0.00 -6.02
C ALA A 366 -30.03 0.94 -5.66
N VAL A 367 -30.69 1.53 -6.66
CA VAL A 367 -31.86 2.40 -6.43
C VAL A 367 -33.02 1.63 -5.82
N ARG A 368 -33.26 0.39 -6.28
CA ARG A 368 -34.28 -0.49 -5.72
C ARG A 368 -33.98 -0.86 -4.27
N GLU A 369 -32.74 -1.12 -3.91
CA GLU A 369 -32.37 -1.42 -2.53
C GLU A 369 -32.52 -0.18 -1.63
N LEU A 370 -32.23 1.01 -2.16
CA LEU A 370 -32.36 2.27 -1.42
C LEU A 370 -33.82 2.74 -1.26
N SER A 371 -34.76 2.22 -2.06
CA SER A 371 -36.18 2.60 -1.92
C SER A 371 -36.84 2.01 -0.67
N ASP A 372 -36.23 1.02 -0.04
CA ASP A 372 -36.73 0.42 1.19
C ASP A 372 -36.41 1.26 2.45
N LEU A 373 -35.58 2.30 2.31
CA LEU A 373 -35.18 3.18 3.40
C LEU A 373 -36.21 4.27 3.69
N HIS A 374 -36.49 4.47 4.97
CA HIS A 374 -37.42 5.48 5.45
C HIS A 374 -36.70 6.79 5.76
N ARG A 375 -37.45 7.89 5.91
CA ARG A 375 -36.90 9.23 6.22
C ARG A 375 -36.03 9.22 7.48
N GLU A 376 -36.40 8.41 8.46
CA GLU A 376 -35.68 8.27 9.74
C GLU A 376 -34.29 7.66 9.55
N ASP A 377 -34.15 6.66 8.65
CA ASP A 377 -32.85 6.07 8.33
C ASP A 377 -31.90 7.11 7.73
N TYR A 378 -32.40 7.98 6.84
CA TYR A 378 -31.60 9.07 6.26
C TYR A 378 -31.14 10.08 7.30
N VAL A 379 -31.99 10.46 8.26
CA VAL A 379 -31.61 11.38 9.35
C VAL A 379 -30.50 10.77 10.20
N GLU A 380 -30.63 9.49 10.56
CA GLU A 380 -29.61 8.79 11.34
C GLU A 380 -28.30 8.61 10.56
N LEU A 381 -28.39 8.33 9.25
CA LEU A 381 -27.23 8.27 8.35
C LEU A 381 -26.46 9.59 8.31
N PHE A 382 -27.14 10.72 8.11
CA PHE A 382 -26.48 12.03 8.07
C PHE A 382 -25.89 12.42 9.43
N ARG A 383 -26.59 12.08 10.53
CA ARG A 383 -26.07 12.30 11.89
C ARG A 383 -24.81 11.47 12.14
N SER A 384 -24.87 10.18 11.84
CA SER A 384 -23.74 9.24 11.95
C SER A 384 -22.56 9.67 11.09
N ALA A 385 -22.82 10.12 9.86
CA ALA A 385 -21.82 10.70 8.97
C ALA A 385 -21.16 11.95 9.55
N GLY A 386 -21.95 12.85 10.15
CA GLY A 386 -21.44 14.03 10.84
C GLY A 386 -20.52 13.68 12.01
N LEU A 387 -20.88 12.69 12.83
CA LEU A 387 -20.06 12.25 13.97
C LEU A 387 -18.73 11.65 13.52
N THR A 388 -18.75 10.74 12.54
CA THR A 388 -17.51 10.19 11.98
C THR A 388 -16.66 11.27 11.31
N PHE A 389 -17.28 12.19 10.58
CA PHE A 389 -16.57 13.33 9.97
C PHE A 389 -15.85 14.16 11.04
N LEU A 390 -16.50 14.46 12.16
CA LEU A 390 -15.86 15.17 13.27
C LEU A 390 -14.67 14.37 13.84
N ARG A 391 -14.84 13.07 14.13
CA ARG A 391 -13.73 12.24 14.63
C ARG A 391 -12.54 12.19 13.66
N VAL A 392 -12.80 11.98 12.37
CA VAL A 392 -11.77 11.97 11.32
C VAL A 392 -10.98 13.28 11.33
N ASN A 393 -11.67 14.42 11.29
CA ASN A 393 -11.02 15.73 11.26
C ASN A 393 -10.29 16.06 12.56
N SER A 394 -10.85 15.68 13.72
CA SER A 394 -10.18 15.82 15.02
C SER A 394 -8.91 14.98 15.10
N SER A 395 -8.93 13.71 14.66
CA SER A 395 -7.74 12.86 14.59
C SER A 395 -6.68 13.44 13.65
N LEU A 396 -7.08 13.96 12.48
CA LEU A 396 -6.16 14.63 11.55
C LEU A 396 -5.54 15.89 12.16
N LEU A 397 -6.34 16.71 12.84
CA LEU A 397 -5.87 17.92 13.50
C LEU A 397 -4.87 17.58 14.61
N LEU A 398 -5.21 16.64 15.49
CA LEU A 398 -4.34 16.17 16.58
C LEU A 398 -3.04 15.57 16.03
N SER A 399 -3.12 14.74 15.01
CA SER A 399 -1.97 14.22 14.27
C SER A 399 -1.07 15.37 13.79
N THR A 400 -1.65 16.34 13.08
CA THR A 400 -0.89 17.47 12.50
C THR A 400 -0.22 18.32 13.56
N LEU A 401 -0.91 18.58 14.68
CA LEU A 401 -0.45 19.46 15.74
C LEU A 401 0.88 19.00 16.35
N TRP A 402 1.08 17.69 16.52
CA TRP A 402 2.33 17.16 17.07
C TRP A 402 3.33 16.74 15.98
N THR A 403 2.85 16.17 14.87
CA THR A 403 3.74 15.65 13.81
C THR A 403 4.41 16.76 13.01
N VAL A 404 3.78 17.93 12.84
CA VAL A 404 4.40 19.04 12.11
C VAL A 404 5.63 19.59 12.86
N PRO A 405 5.54 19.96 14.15
CA PRO A 405 6.70 20.38 14.92
C PRO A 405 7.79 19.31 15.00
N VAL A 406 7.44 18.07 15.32
CA VAL A 406 8.40 16.96 15.44
C VAL A 406 9.05 16.66 14.09
N GLY A 407 8.27 16.60 13.01
CA GLY A 407 8.76 16.32 11.67
C GLY A 407 9.73 17.39 11.16
N VAL A 408 9.44 18.66 11.42
CA VAL A 408 10.35 19.78 11.10
C VAL A 408 11.63 19.69 11.92
N ALA A 409 11.52 19.44 13.24
CA ALA A 409 12.70 19.30 14.10
C ALA A 409 13.61 18.15 13.65
N VAL A 410 13.02 17.00 13.29
CA VAL A 410 13.73 15.83 12.77
C VAL A 410 14.35 16.13 11.41
N GLY A 411 13.61 16.74 10.48
CA GLY A 411 14.10 17.04 9.12
C GLY A 411 15.19 18.13 9.07
N PHE A 412 15.25 19.01 10.09
CA PHE A 412 16.28 20.05 10.17
C PHE A 412 17.54 19.59 10.94
N SER A 413 17.50 18.46 11.64
CA SER A 413 18.60 17.97 12.48
C SER A 413 19.01 16.55 12.11
N PRO A 414 20.17 16.36 11.45
CA PRO A 414 20.70 15.02 11.14
C PRO A 414 20.96 14.15 12.38
N ARG A 415 21.21 14.77 13.54
CA ARG A 415 21.37 14.05 14.81
C ARG A 415 20.03 13.49 15.29
N LEU A 416 18.98 14.31 15.26
CA LEU A 416 17.65 13.89 15.68
C LEU A 416 17.07 12.84 14.72
N ALA A 417 17.31 12.99 13.41
CA ALA A 417 16.94 11.99 12.41
C ALA A 417 17.55 10.62 12.70
N ARG A 418 18.87 10.55 12.97
CA ARG A 418 19.54 9.28 13.29
C ARG A 418 18.96 8.57 14.53
N ILE A 419 18.51 9.32 15.53
CA ILE A 419 17.93 8.77 16.75
C ILE A 419 16.46 8.40 16.54
N ALA A 420 15.66 9.30 15.98
CA ALA A 420 14.21 9.13 15.86
C ALA A 420 13.81 8.11 14.79
N GLN A 421 14.54 8.04 13.68
CA GLN A 421 14.15 7.25 12.51
C GLN A 421 13.95 5.75 12.81
N PRO A 422 14.84 5.05 13.55
CA PRO A 422 14.60 3.66 13.94
C PRO A 422 13.31 3.45 14.74
N PHE A 423 13.04 4.29 15.75
CA PHE A 423 11.84 4.18 16.58
C PHE A 423 10.57 4.48 15.80
N VAL A 424 10.59 5.55 15.00
CA VAL A 424 9.45 5.95 14.18
C VAL A 424 9.15 4.89 13.12
N GLN A 425 10.18 4.30 12.49
CA GLN A 425 9.99 3.21 11.52
C GLN A 425 9.34 1.98 12.15
N VAL A 426 9.83 1.54 13.31
CA VAL A 426 9.22 0.40 14.02
C VAL A 426 7.79 0.74 14.41
N ALA A 427 7.54 1.89 15.05
CA ALA A 427 6.21 2.28 15.49
C ALA A 427 5.21 2.45 14.33
N ALA A 428 5.65 3.01 13.20
CA ALA A 428 4.82 3.19 12.02
C ALA A 428 4.57 1.89 11.24
N SER A 429 5.44 0.90 11.38
CA SER A 429 5.28 -0.38 10.71
C SER A 429 4.15 -1.22 11.35
N VAL A 430 3.89 -1.03 12.65
CA VAL A 430 2.88 -1.79 13.39
C VAL A 430 1.47 -1.35 13.00
N PRO A 431 0.61 -2.26 12.53
CA PRO A 431 -0.76 -1.92 12.14
C PRO A 431 -1.57 -1.50 13.36
N ALA A 432 -2.16 -0.30 13.32
CA ALA A 432 -2.90 0.26 14.45
C ALA A 432 -4.05 -0.65 14.90
N THR A 433 -4.69 -1.38 13.98
CA THR A 433 -5.76 -2.35 14.27
C THR A 433 -5.31 -3.51 15.15
N ALA A 434 -4.05 -3.93 15.07
CA ALA A 434 -3.50 -4.97 15.93
C ALA A 434 -3.45 -4.52 17.39
N LEU A 435 -3.22 -3.22 17.61
CA LEU A 435 -3.13 -2.63 18.94
C LEU A 435 -4.52 -2.36 19.53
N PHE A 436 -5.58 -2.41 18.73
CA PHE A 436 -6.91 -2.00 19.18
C PHE A 436 -7.47 -2.81 20.36
N PRO A 437 -7.35 -4.15 20.42
CA PRO A 437 -7.73 -4.89 21.63
C PRO A 437 -6.97 -4.45 22.88
N ILE A 438 -5.69 -4.07 22.76
CA ILE A 438 -4.89 -3.56 23.88
C ILE A 438 -5.38 -2.17 24.31
N ILE A 439 -5.68 -1.30 23.33
CA ILE A 439 -6.26 0.02 23.60
C ILE A 439 -7.59 -0.14 24.35
N LEU A 440 -8.45 -1.06 23.91
CA LEU A 440 -9.73 -1.33 24.59
C LEU A 440 -9.52 -1.82 26.03
N LEU A 441 -8.58 -2.73 26.29
CA LEU A 441 -8.26 -3.20 27.65
C LEU A 441 -7.90 -2.05 28.61
N ILE A 442 -7.20 -1.03 28.11
CA ILE A 442 -6.74 0.12 28.90
C ILE A 442 -7.88 1.12 29.11
N PHE A 443 -8.58 1.49 28.05
CA PHE A 443 -9.50 2.63 28.07
C PHE A 443 -10.93 2.26 28.46
N LEU A 444 -11.37 1.01 28.34
CA LEU A 444 -12.75 0.62 28.67
C LEU A 444 -13.16 0.86 30.13
N ARG A 445 -12.18 0.98 31.03
CA ARG A 445 -12.43 1.30 32.45
C ARG A 445 -12.75 2.78 32.68
N LEU A 446 -12.51 3.64 31.69
CA LEU A 446 -12.72 5.09 31.77
C LEU A 446 -14.11 5.47 31.23
N ARG A 447 -14.70 6.53 31.77
CA ARG A 447 -15.94 7.12 31.22
C ARG A 447 -15.66 7.66 29.81
N GLY A 448 -16.45 7.25 28.82
CA GLY A 448 -16.19 7.56 27.42
C GLY A 448 -15.05 6.76 26.80
N GLY A 449 -14.59 5.68 27.44
CA GLY A 449 -13.43 4.89 27.02
C GLY A 449 -13.45 4.43 25.57
N MET A 450 -14.61 4.07 25.02
CA MET A 450 -14.75 3.65 23.62
C MET A 450 -14.52 4.81 22.64
N GLU A 451 -14.97 6.03 22.95
CA GLU A 451 -14.73 7.21 22.10
C GLU A 451 -13.23 7.55 22.07
N PHE A 452 -12.56 7.51 23.23
CA PHE A 452 -11.11 7.69 23.32
C PHE A 452 -10.35 6.59 22.57
N ALA A 453 -10.76 5.33 22.73
CA ALA A 453 -10.16 4.20 22.03
C ALA A 453 -10.31 4.35 20.51
N ALA A 454 -11.49 4.76 20.04
CA ALA A 454 -11.76 4.99 18.63
C ALA A 454 -10.87 6.10 18.05
N MET A 455 -10.85 7.27 18.71
CA MET A 455 -9.99 8.39 18.28
C MET A 455 -8.50 8.04 18.33
N LEU A 456 -8.05 7.28 19.34
CA LEU A 456 -6.66 6.87 19.47
C LEU A 456 -6.27 5.88 18.36
N LEU A 457 -7.14 4.92 18.03
CA LEU A 457 -6.91 4.02 16.90
C LEU A 457 -6.77 4.79 15.59
N MET A 458 -7.67 5.75 15.34
CA MET A 458 -7.61 6.61 14.15
C MET A 458 -6.34 7.48 14.14
N LEU A 459 -5.93 8.02 15.29
CA LEU A 459 -4.70 8.81 15.41
C LEU A 459 -3.45 7.96 15.11
N LEU A 460 -3.34 6.78 15.71
CA LEU A 460 -2.25 5.83 15.48
C LEU A 460 -2.17 5.40 14.01
N GLY A 461 -3.32 5.25 13.35
CA GLY A 461 -3.40 4.91 11.94
C GLY A 461 -3.05 6.06 10.99
N THR A 462 -3.09 7.32 11.43
CA THR A 462 -2.96 8.49 10.54
C THR A 462 -1.67 9.29 10.71
N GLN A 463 -1.15 9.38 11.92
CA GLN A 463 -0.06 10.27 12.27
C GLN A 463 1.25 10.02 11.50
N TRP A 464 1.55 8.77 11.19
CA TRP A 464 2.79 8.41 10.51
C TRP A 464 2.85 8.96 9.09
N PHE A 465 1.71 9.04 8.38
CA PHE A 465 1.64 9.61 7.04
C PHE A 465 1.99 11.11 7.06
N VAL A 466 1.48 11.85 8.03
CA VAL A 466 1.78 13.28 8.17
C VAL A 466 3.24 13.47 8.58
N LEU A 467 3.71 12.72 9.58
CA LEU A 467 5.08 12.83 10.09
C LEU A 467 6.13 12.58 9.01
N PHE A 468 6.04 11.46 8.27
CA PHE A 468 7.04 11.15 7.25
C PHE A 468 7.05 12.15 6.10
N ASN A 469 5.88 12.62 5.67
CA ASN A 469 5.80 13.64 4.63
C ASN A 469 6.39 14.98 5.12
N VAL A 470 6.11 15.40 6.36
CA VAL A 470 6.69 16.62 6.91
C VAL A 470 8.21 16.51 7.06
N ILE A 471 8.74 15.37 7.50
CA ILE A 471 10.19 15.11 7.55
C ILE A 471 10.79 15.27 6.14
N ALA A 472 10.21 14.61 5.14
CA ALA A 472 10.67 14.70 3.76
C ALA A 472 10.62 16.15 3.24
N GLY A 473 9.54 16.88 3.49
CA GLY A 473 9.41 18.28 3.10
C GLY A 473 10.42 19.19 3.78
N ALA A 474 10.68 18.99 5.08
CA ALA A 474 11.65 19.76 5.84
C ALA A 474 13.10 19.50 5.36
N MET A 475 13.41 18.25 4.98
CA MET A 475 14.68 17.88 4.37
C MET A 475 14.85 18.46 2.97
N ALA A 476 13.76 18.55 2.20
CA ALA A 476 13.76 19.09 0.84
C ALA A 476 13.95 20.62 0.76
N ILE A 477 13.77 21.36 1.86
CA ILE A 477 14.04 22.81 1.89
C ILE A 477 15.54 23.05 1.64
N PRO A 478 15.92 23.82 0.59
CA PRO A 478 17.31 24.11 0.26
C PRO A 478 18.11 24.70 1.44
N THR A 479 19.37 24.29 1.55
CA THR A 479 20.28 24.78 2.60
C THR A 479 20.47 26.29 2.50
N ASP A 480 20.59 26.84 1.29
CA ASP A 480 20.77 28.28 1.06
C ASP A 480 19.63 29.12 1.65
N LEU A 481 18.38 28.66 1.54
CA LEU A 481 17.22 29.34 2.15
C LEU A 481 17.24 29.24 3.68
N LYS A 482 17.75 28.13 4.23
CA LYS A 482 17.94 27.96 5.67
C LYS A 482 19.03 28.91 6.18
N GLU A 483 20.14 29.03 5.48
CA GLU A 483 21.25 29.94 5.81
C GLU A 483 20.86 31.41 5.65
N ALA A 484 20.19 31.77 4.55
CA ALA A 484 19.65 33.11 4.34
C ALA A 484 18.74 33.52 5.50
N SER A 485 17.86 32.64 5.99
CA SER A 485 17.01 32.94 7.14
C SER A 485 17.79 33.24 8.43
N GLN A 486 18.99 32.66 8.59
CA GLN A 486 19.88 32.93 9.71
C GLN A 486 20.60 34.27 9.53
N VAL A 487 21.09 34.56 8.31
CA VAL A 487 21.75 35.82 7.96
C VAL A 487 20.81 37.01 8.13
N PHE A 488 19.57 36.90 7.66
CA PHE A 488 18.51 37.90 7.86
C PHE A 488 17.93 37.89 9.29
N ARG A 489 18.46 37.07 10.20
CA ARG A 489 18.05 36.98 11.61
C ARG A 489 16.55 36.79 11.80
N PHE A 490 15.93 35.93 11.01
CA PHE A 490 14.51 35.61 11.18
C PHE A 490 14.25 35.03 12.57
N GLY A 491 13.42 35.70 13.37
CA GLY A 491 12.90 35.13 14.61
C GLY A 491 12.04 33.89 14.35
N SER A 492 11.77 33.09 15.39
CA SER A 492 11.06 31.80 15.26
C SER A 492 9.75 31.91 14.47
N TRP A 493 8.93 32.93 14.75
CA TRP A 493 7.68 33.15 14.02
C TRP A 493 7.88 33.42 12.53
N HIS A 494 8.81 34.32 12.18
CA HIS A 494 9.13 34.65 10.79
C HIS A 494 9.66 33.42 10.04
N ARG A 495 10.54 32.63 10.69
CA ARG A 495 11.05 31.38 10.13
C ARG A 495 9.91 30.39 9.86
N TRP A 496 8.96 30.23 10.77
CA TRP A 496 7.80 29.36 10.56
C TRP A 496 6.89 29.86 9.44
N ARG A 497 6.57 31.14 9.43
CA ARG A 497 5.60 31.74 8.51
C ARG A 497 6.09 31.89 7.07
N PHE A 498 7.38 32.16 6.88
CA PHE A 498 7.96 32.52 5.58
C PHE A 498 8.87 31.44 4.98
N LEU A 499 9.48 30.58 5.80
CA LEU A 499 10.36 29.50 5.32
C LEU A 499 9.73 28.12 5.50
N ILE A 500 9.43 27.74 6.75
CA ILE A 500 9.09 26.35 7.08
C ILE A 500 7.72 25.97 6.52
N LEU A 501 6.63 26.65 6.92
CA LEU A 501 5.28 26.29 6.49
C LEU A 501 5.15 26.35 4.95
N PRO A 502 5.60 27.41 4.26
CA PRO A 502 5.63 27.43 2.80
C PRO A 502 6.40 26.26 2.18
N GLY A 503 7.61 25.97 2.68
CA GLY A 503 8.48 24.93 2.13
C GLY A 503 7.96 23.51 2.33
N ILE A 504 7.32 23.22 3.47
CA ILE A 504 6.75 21.89 3.74
C ILE A 504 5.32 21.73 3.19
N PHE A 505 4.64 22.81 2.79
CA PHE A 505 3.22 22.78 2.46
C PHE A 505 2.82 21.71 1.43
N PRO A 506 3.54 21.53 0.29
CA PRO A 506 3.19 20.49 -0.68
C PRO A 506 3.24 19.07 -0.09
N TYR A 507 4.24 18.82 0.76
CA TYR A 507 4.41 17.54 1.45
C TYR A 507 3.35 17.36 2.54
N LEU A 508 3.05 18.42 3.31
CA LEU A 508 2.01 18.40 4.32
C LEU A 508 0.64 18.05 3.72
N VAL A 509 0.27 18.66 2.59
CA VAL A 509 -0.97 18.33 1.86
C VAL A 509 -0.97 16.85 1.45
N THR A 510 0.15 16.34 0.93
CA THR A 510 0.30 14.94 0.56
C THR A 510 0.10 13.99 1.75
N GLY A 511 0.72 14.33 2.89
CA GLY A 511 0.57 13.59 4.14
C GLY A 511 -0.87 13.60 4.67
N LEU A 512 -1.53 14.76 4.65
CA LEU A 512 -2.91 14.93 5.12
C LEU A 512 -3.94 14.17 4.28
N VAL A 513 -3.78 14.18 2.96
CA VAL A 513 -4.65 13.43 2.03
C VAL A 513 -4.58 11.94 2.32
N THR A 514 -3.35 11.43 2.45
CA THR A 514 -3.10 10.01 2.73
C THR A 514 -3.62 9.62 4.12
N ALA A 515 -3.35 10.45 5.13
CA ALA A 515 -3.85 10.29 6.48
C ALA A 515 -5.39 10.28 6.51
N SER A 516 -6.05 11.17 5.76
CA SER A 516 -7.51 11.25 5.72
C SER A 516 -8.13 9.96 5.19
N GLY A 517 -7.60 9.41 4.09
CA GLY A 517 -8.03 8.12 3.56
C GLY A 517 -7.87 6.97 4.56
N GLY A 518 -6.76 6.97 5.32
CA GLY A 518 -6.53 6.02 6.41
C GLY A 518 -7.55 6.16 7.55
N ALA A 519 -7.87 7.39 7.98
CA ALA A 519 -8.85 7.65 9.05
C ALA A 519 -10.25 7.17 8.68
N TRP A 520 -10.73 7.43 7.46
CA TRP A 520 -12.05 6.96 7.01
C TRP A 520 -12.17 5.44 6.97
N ASN A 521 -11.08 4.72 6.67
CA ASN A 521 -11.08 3.26 6.78
C ASN A 521 -11.00 2.82 8.24
N ALA A 522 -10.18 3.48 9.05
CA ALA A 522 -10.03 3.21 10.48
C ALA A 522 -11.35 3.37 11.25
N SER A 523 -12.21 4.34 10.88
CA SER A 523 -13.49 4.57 11.55
C SER A 523 -14.41 3.35 11.54
N ILE A 524 -14.40 2.54 10.47
CA ILE A 524 -15.28 1.36 10.35
C ILE A 524 -14.97 0.33 11.44
N ILE A 525 -13.69 0.12 11.75
CA ILE A 525 -13.24 -0.80 12.80
C ILE A 525 -13.25 -0.13 14.17
N SER A 526 -12.88 1.15 14.23
CA SER A 526 -12.73 1.85 15.50
C SER A 526 -14.06 2.18 16.15
N GLU A 527 -15.11 2.39 15.36
CA GLU A 527 -16.44 2.74 15.86
C GLU A 527 -17.29 1.51 16.25
N TYR A 528 -16.92 0.30 15.81
CA TYR A 528 -17.67 -0.93 16.09
C TYR A 528 -16.74 -2.14 16.14
N PHE A 529 -16.69 -2.82 17.29
CA PHE A 529 -15.76 -3.93 17.51
C PHE A 529 -16.29 -4.97 18.49
N HIS A 530 -16.03 -6.25 18.20
CA HIS A 530 -16.38 -7.38 19.04
C HIS A 530 -15.29 -7.62 20.10
N PHE A 531 -15.62 -7.48 21.38
CA PHE A 531 -14.66 -7.61 22.49
C PHE A 531 -15.31 -8.26 23.71
N GLN A 532 -14.66 -9.27 24.30
CA GLN A 532 -15.19 -10.02 25.46
C GLN A 532 -16.64 -10.53 25.28
N GLY A 533 -16.96 -11.03 24.08
CA GLY A 533 -18.30 -11.50 23.73
C GLY A 533 -19.39 -10.42 23.66
N LYS A 534 -19.00 -9.13 23.73
CA LYS A 534 -19.89 -7.98 23.60
C LYS A 534 -19.52 -7.16 22.37
N ILE A 535 -20.52 -6.53 21.78
CA ILE A 535 -20.31 -5.53 20.75
C ILE A 535 -20.07 -4.20 21.46
N LEU A 536 -18.90 -3.62 21.24
CA LEU A 536 -18.56 -2.26 21.66
C LEU A 536 -18.74 -1.34 20.47
N SER A 537 -19.58 -0.32 20.62
CA SER A 537 -19.88 0.61 19.55
C SER A 537 -19.95 2.05 20.03
N VAL A 538 -19.54 2.98 19.18
CA VAL A 538 -19.81 4.42 19.31
C VAL A 538 -20.62 4.92 18.11
N PRO A 539 -21.52 5.89 18.28
CA PRO A 539 -22.38 6.34 17.18
C PRO A 539 -21.56 6.96 16.05
N GLY A 540 -21.71 6.48 14.83
CA GLY A 540 -20.92 6.93 13.68
C GLY A 540 -21.22 6.11 12.43
N LEU A 541 -20.85 6.62 11.27
CA LEU A 541 -21.08 5.98 9.98
C LEU A 541 -20.36 4.63 9.89
N GLY A 542 -19.18 4.49 10.51
CA GLY A 542 -18.46 3.24 10.59
C GLY A 542 -19.22 2.18 11.41
N SER A 543 -19.83 2.58 12.52
CA SER A 543 -20.67 1.65 13.30
C SER A 543 -21.99 1.32 12.62
N THR A 544 -22.57 2.24 11.85
CA THR A 544 -23.72 1.95 10.99
C THR A 544 -23.37 0.91 9.92
N ILE A 545 -22.21 1.03 9.25
CA ILE A 545 -21.76 0.04 8.26
C ILE A 545 -21.58 -1.34 8.89
N SER A 546 -20.85 -1.41 10.00
CA SER A 546 -20.54 -2.68 10.66
C SER A 546 -21.79 -3.33 11.29
N SER A 547 -22.67 -2.55 11.90
CA SER A 547 -23.94 -3.07 12.45
C SER A 547 -24.93 -3.49 11.37
N ALA A 548 -25.02 -2.77 10.25
CA ALA A 548 -25.85 -3.16 9.10
C ALA A 548 -25.34 -4.45 8.46
N SER A 549 -24.01 -4.61 8.36
CA SER A 549 -23.36 -5.86 7.96
C SER A 549 -23.78 -7.00 8.89
N ASP A 550 -23.57 -6.86 10.21
CA ASP A 550 -23.87 -7.91 11.19
C ASP A 550 -25.37 -8.28 11.23
N ALA A 551 -26.25 -7.31 11.01
CA ALA A 551 -27.70 -7.50 10.94
C ALA A 551 -28.21 -8.03 9.58
N GLY A 552 -27.36 -8.05 8.54
CA GLY A 552 -27.77 -8.39 7.17
C GLY A 552 -28.69 -7.35 6.51
N ARG A 553 -28.65 -6.09 6.97
CA ARG A 553 -29.38 -4.95 6.40
C ARG A 553 -28.60 -4.33 5.25
N PHE A 554 -28.71 -4.93 4.05
CA PHE A 554 -27.96 -4.51 2.88
C PHE A 554 -28.38 -3.13 2.34
N ASP A 555 -29.64 -2.75 2.54
CA ASP A 555 -30.20 -1.40 2.37
C ASP A 555 -29.35 -0.34 3.10
N MET A 556 -29.18 -0.52 4.41
CA MET A 556 -28.46 0.43 5.26
C MET A 556 -26.95 0.39 5.02
N LEU A 557 -26.40 -0.81 4.73
CA LEU A 557 -24.99 -0.98 4.38
C LEU A 557 -24.65 -0.23 3.08
N LEU A 558 -25.49 -0.37 2.04
CA LEU A 558 -25.30 0.30 0.77
C LEU A 558 -25.41 1.82 0.93
N ALA A 559 -26.44 2.31 1.61
CA ALA A 559 -26.62 3.75 1.85
C ALA A 559 -25.45 4.36 2.63
N SER A 560 -25.02 3.70 3.71
CA SER A 560 -23.88 4.16 4.51
C SER A 560 -22.59 4.20 3.70
N THR A 561 -22.36 3.18 2.87
CA THR A 561 -21.20 3.09 1.97
C THR A 561 -21.20 4.22 0.94
N LEU A 562 -22.34 4.49 0.32
CA LEU A 562 -22.50 5.57 -0.66
C LEU A 562 -22.29 6.95 -0.04
N ILE A 563 -22.85 7.19 1.16
CA ILE A 563 -22.65 8.45 1.89
C ILE A 563 -21.18 8.64 2.25
N MET A 564 -20.51 7.60 2.73
CA MET A 564 -19.09 7.67 3.05
C MET A 564 -18.25 7.97 1.81
N ALA A 565 -18.48 7.24 0.71
CA ALA A 565 -17.80 7.48 -0.55
C ALA A 565 -18.05 8.91 -1.08
N ALA A 566 -19.30 9.39 -1.01
CA ALA A 566 -19.66 10.74 -1.43
C ALA A 566 -18.91 11.80 -0.60
N ILE A 567 -18.85 11.64 0.72
CA ILE A 567 -18.12 12.56 1.61
C ILE A 567 -16.63 12.57 1.26
N VAL A 568 -16.00 11.40 1.12
CA VAL A 568 -14.56 11.31 0.78
C VAL A 568 -14.27 11.96 -0.58
N VAL A 569 -15.10 11.68 -1.59
CA VAL A 569 -14.96 12.28 -2.93
C VAL A 569 -15.17 13.79 -2.90
N LEU A 570 -16.16 14.28 -2.15
CA LEU A 570 -16.42 15.70 -1.99
C LEU A 570 -15.25 16.41 -1.29
N ILE A 571 -14.69 15.83 -0.22
CA ILE A 571 -13.49 16.36 0.44
C ILE A 571 -12.31 16.38 -0.55
N ASN A 572 -12.10 15.30 -1.30
CA ASN A 572 -11.03 15.25 -2.28
C ASN A 572 -11.16 16.34 -3.35
N ARG A 573 -12.37 16.55 -3.85
CA ARG A 573 -12.64 17.55 -4.89
C ARG A 573 -12.61 18.99 -4.38
N LEU A 574 -13.20 19.25 -3.22
CA LEU A 574 -13.42 20.60 -2.70
C LEU A 574 -12.26 21.09 -1.84
N VAL A 575 -11.56 20.21 -1.13
CA VAL A 575 -10.46 20.55 -0.23
C VAL A 575 -9.13 20.16 -0.84
N TRP A 576 -8.87 18.86 -1.02
CA TRP A 576 -7.54 18.37 -1.38
C TRP A 576 -7.05 18.89 -2.74
N ARG A 577 -7.87 18.79 -3.79
CA ARG A 577 -7.51 19.32 -5.12
C ARG A 577 -7.29 20.84 -5.14
N ARG A 578 -7.90 21.60 -4.23
CA ARG A 578 -7.65 23.05 -4.12
C ARG A 578 -6.32 23.31 -3.43
N LEU A 579 -6.02 22.59 -2.35
CA LEU A 579 -4.75 22.70 -1.63
C LEU A 579 -3.57 22.25 -2.49
N TYR A 580 -3.71 21.17 -3.27
CA TYR A 580 -2.68 20.76 -4.23
C TYR A 580 -2.40 21.82 -5.31
N ARG A 581 -3.46 22.45 -5.85
CA ARG A 581 -3.27 23.55 -6.80
C ARG A 581 -2.52 24.71 -6.18
N LEU A 582 -2.88 25.10 -4.95
CA LEU A 582 -2.18 26.14 -4.20
C LEU A 582 -0.70 25.78 -3.96
N ALA A 583 -0.43 24.53 -3.58
CA ALA A 583 0.94 24.02 -3.40
C ALA A 583 1.74 24.13 -4.70
N SER A 584 1.14 23.75 -5.83
CA SER A 584 1.79 23.77 -7.14
C SER A 584 2.01 25.16 -7.74
N SER A 585 1.20 26.16 -7.37
CA SER A 585 1.29 27.51 -7.95
C SER A 585 2.05 28.51 -7.11
N ARG A 586 1.95 28.42 -5.78
CA ARG A 586 2.49 29.44 -4.86
C ARG A 586 3.72 28.98 -4.07
N PHE A 587 3.86 27.68 -3.84
CA PHE A 587 4.84 27.11 -2.92
C PHE A 587 5.85 26.18 -3.59
N LYS A 588 5.97 26.23 -4.91
CA LYS A 588 7.07 25.59 -5.61
C LYS A 588 8.38 26.32 -5.28
N LEU A 589 9.36 25.57 -4.78
CA LEU A 589 10.73 26.04 -4.56
C LEU A 589 11.60 25.84 -5.82
N GLU A 590 11.00 25.98 -7.01
CA GLU A 590 11.73 25.97 -8.28
C GLU A 590 12.17 27.42 -8.56
N ALA A 591 13.48 27.61 -8.72
CA ALA A 591 14.09 28.86 -9.15
C ALA A 591 13.76 29.19 -10.61
#